data_AF-A0A7K3Z482-F1
#
_entry.id   AF-A0A7K3Z482-F1
#
_cell.length_a   1.000
_cell.length_b   1.000
_cell.length_c   1.000
_cell.angle_alpha   90.00
_cell.angle_beta   90.00
_cell.angle_gamma   90.00
#
_symmetry.space_group_name_H-M   'P 1'
#
loop_
_entity.id
_entity.type
_entity.pdbx_description
1 polymer ?
#
loop_
_entity_poly.entity_id
_entity_poly.type
_entity_poly.pdbx_seq_one_letter_code
_entity_poly.pdbx_strand_id
1 'polypeptide(L)'
;MDTTLTLTTELRKIVESQIDQVIKGIEHTFSRIIETHKITPTDLKDELDSLEETFNLLFQKWSLEILYTLQLKNSIGFSEIKKILCVNSRTLSDKLKMLQKHGYITRTVTVGPPLRVEYALTSKGKNTVLLALPLLYYSSAT
;
A
#
# COMPACT_ATOMS: atom_id res chain seq x y z
N MET A 1 -11.02 26.28 25.03
CA MET A 1 -11.55 25.42 23.94
C MET A 1 -11.21 26.11 22.63
N ASP A 2 -10.97 25.35 21.55
CA ASP A 2 -10.66 25.80 20.17
C ASP A 2 -9.20 25.94 19.72
N THR A 3 -8.39 24.90 19.89
CA THR A 3 -7.07 24.78 19.20
C THR A 3 -7.04 23.63 18.19
N THR A 4 -8.09 22.82 18.10
CA THR A 4 -8.11 21.55 17.35
C THR A 4 -8.58 21.69 15.89
N LEU A 5 -9.26 22.79 15.51
CA LEU A 5 -9.90 22.94 14.19
C LEU A 5 -9.00 23.61 13.12
N THR A 6 -7.99 24.39 13.53
CA THR A 6 -7.10 25.14 12.63
C THR A 6 -5.98 24.26 12.05
N LEU A 7 -5.41 23.37 12.88
CA LEU A 7 -4.36 22.43 12.48
C LEU A 7 -4.83 21.46 11.39
N THR A 8 -6.09 21.01 11.45
CA THR A 8 -6.66 20.07 10.48
C THR A 8 -6.96 20.71 9.13
N THR A 9 -7.35 21.99 9.11
CA THR A 9 -7.67 22.72 7.87
C THR A 9 -6.41 23.11 7.09
N GLU A 10 -5.39 23.61 7.79
CA GLU A 10 -4.10 23.95 7.16
C GLU A 10 -3.35 22.69 6.70
N LEU A 11 -3.37 21.62 7.50
CA LEU A 11 -2.83 20.32 7.08
C LEU A 11 -3.55 19.79 5.83
N ARG A 12 -4.88 19.87 5.77
CA ARG A 12 -5.67 19.45 4.60
C ARG A 12 -5.26 20.22 3.34
N LYS A 13 -5.19 21.56 3.40
CA LYS A 13 -4.77 22.38 2.25
C LYS A 13 -3.36 22.06 1.76
N ILE A 14 -2.43 21.81 2.68
CA ILE A 14 -1.06 21.42 2.34
C ILE A 14 -1.06 20.07 1.62
N VAL A 15 -1.82 19.10 2.13
CA VAL A 15 -1.93 17.77 1.51
C VAL A 15 -2.58 17.85 0.12
N GLU A 16 -3.66 18.61 -0.05
CA GLU A 16 -4.32 18.83 -1.35
C GLU A 16 -3.37 19.47 -2.37
N SER A 17 -2.66 20.54 -1.98
CA SER A 17 -1.69 21.21 -2.85
C SER A 17 -0.52 20.29 -3.26
N GLN A 18 -0.03 19.45 -2.34
CA GLN A 18 0.99 18.46 -2.65
C GLN A 18 0.49 17.39 -3.62
N ILE A 19 -0.74 16.90 -3.44
CA ILE A 19 -1.36 15.93 -4.34
C ILE A 19 -1.50 16.52 -5.75
N ASP A 20 -1.97 17.75 -5.87
CA ASP A 20 -2.12 18.43 -7.17
C ASP A 20 -0.79 18.60 -7.91
N GLN A 21 0.28 18.96 -7.18
CA GLN A 21 1.62 19.07 -7.77
C GLN A 21 2.16 17.72 -8.23
N VAL A 22 1.95 16.66 -7.43
CA VAL A 22 2.37 15.30 -7.78
C VAL A 22 1.63 14.82 -9.02
N ILE A 23 0.31 15.00 -9.11
CA ILE A 23 -0.48 14.59 -10.28
C ILE A 23 0.01 15.32 -11.54
N LYS A 24 0.17 16.64 -11.50
CA LYS A 24 0.66 17.43 -12.65
C LYS A 24 2.06 17.00 -13.09
N GLY A 25 2.95 16.71 -12.13
CA GLY A 25 4.30 16.24 -12.42
C GLY A 25 4.32 14.85 -13.08
N ILE A 26 3.47 13.93 -12.59
CA ILE A 26 3.31 12.60 -13.18
C ILE A 26 2.73 12.70 -14.58
N GLU A 27 1.67 13.49 -14.79
CA GLU A 27 1.04 13.71 -16.10
C GLU A 27 2.06 14.22 -17.13
N HIS A 28 2.82 15.27 -16.79
CA HIS A 28 3.85 15.81 -17.67
C HIS A 28 4.92 14.76 -18.02
N THR A 29 5.33 13.94 -17.05
CA THR A 29 6.32 12.87 -17.28
C THR A 29 5.75 11.78 -18.19
N PHE A 30 4.50 11.40 -17.96
CA PHE A 30 3.80 10.37 -18.72
C PHE A 30 3.57 10.80 -20.17
N SER A 31 3.05 12.02 -20.39
CA SER A 31 2.83 12.57 -21.72
C SER A 31 4.13 12.66 -22.53
N ARG A 32 5.25 13.05 -21.89
CA ARG A 32 6.56 13.04 -22.56
C ARG A 32 6.98 11.66 -23.03
N ILE A 33 6.77 10.62 -22.21
CA ILE A 33 7.16 9.25 -22.55
C ILE A 33 6.28 8.73 -23.70
N ILE A 34 4.97 8.95 -23.62
CA ILE A 34 3.99 8.51 -24.62
C ILE A 34 4.13 9.26 -25.95
N GLU A 35 4.34 10.58 -25.93
CA GLU A 35 4.50 11.36 -27.17
C GLU A 35 5.80 11.00 -27.90
N THR A 36 6.83 10.59 -27.15
CA THR A 36 8.13 10.18 -27.71
C THR A 36 8.11 8.76 -28.30
N HIS A 37 7.19 7.89 -27.84
CA HIS A 37 7.10 6.50 -28.28
C HIS A 37 5.74 6.21 -28.93
N LYS A 38 5.73 5.81 -30.21
CA LYS A 38 4.51 5.22 -30.81
C LYS A 38 4.25 3.86 -30.18
N ILE A 39 3.60 3.84 -29.01
CA ILE A 39 3.26 2.62 -28.28
C ILE A 39 2.45 1.72 -29.21
N THR A 40 3.01 0.56 -29.55
CA THR A 40 2.28 -0.47 -30.29
C THR A 40 1.48 -1.34 -29.32
N PRO A 41 0.45 -2.07 -29.78
CA PRO A 41 -0.26 -3.01 -28.94
C PRO A 41 0.63 -4.07 -28.28
N THR A 42 1.74 -4.43 -28.92
CA THR A 42 2.73 -5.39 -28.39
C THR A 42 3.53 -4.79 -27.24
N ASP A 43 4.01 -3.55 -27.37
CA ASP A 43 4.75 -2.86 -26.30
C ASP A 43 3.89 -2.70 -25.04
N LEU A 44 2.61 -2.39 -25.23
CA LEU A 44 1.65 -2.29 -24.12
C LEU A 44 1.42 -3.64 -23.43
N LYS A 45 1.37 -4.73 -24.20
CA LYS A 45 1.17 -6.07 -23.66
C LYS A 45 2.39 -6.51 -22.82
N ASP A 46 3.59 -6.27 -23.31
CA ASP A 46 4.83 -6.58 -22.60
C ASP A 46 4.95 -5.80 -21.29
N GLU A 47 4.57 -4.51 -21.30
CA GLU A 47 4.53 -3.68 -20.09
C GLU A 47 3.52 -4.24 -19.07
N LEU A 48 2.31 -4.59 -19.51
CA LEU A 48 1.29 -5.18 -18.65
C LEU A 48 1.73 -6.53 -18.05
N ASP A 49 2.41 -7.36 -18.83
CA ASP A 49 2.96 -8.64 -18.36
C ASP A 49 4.05 -8.43 -17.31
N SER A 50 4.87 -7.39 -17.46
CA SER A 50 5.86 -7.01 -16.45
C SER A 50 5.23 -6.54 -15.13
N LEU A 51 4.02 -5.97 -15.19
CA LEU A 51 3.28 -5.44 -14.03
C LEU A 51 2.24 -6.42 -13.48
N GLU A 52 1.97 -7.52 -14.18
CA GLU A 52 0.89 -8.47 -13.86
C GLU A 52 0.98 -8.96 -12.41
N GLU A 53 2.18 -9.34 -11.96
CA GLU A 53 2.39 -9.85 -10.60
C GLU A 53 2.11 -8.78 -9.54
N THR A 54 2.42 -7.51 -9.85
CA THR A 54 2.11 -6.37 -8.97
C THR A 54 0.61 -6.11 -8.93
N PHE A 55 -0.06 -6.16 -10.08
CA PHE A 55 -1.51 -6.01 -10.16
C PHE A 55 -2.23 -7.10 -9.35
N ASN A 56 -1.86 -8.35 -9.58
CA ASN A 56 -2.42 -9.50 -8.90
C ASN A 56 -2.09 -9.52 -7.40
N LEU A 57 -0.99 -8.93 -6.96
CA LEU A 57 -0.66 -8.90 -5.54
C LEU A 57 -1.33 -7.73 -4.82
N LEU A 58 -1.08 -6.49 -5.24
CA LEU A 58 -1.46 -5.30 -4.48
C LEU A 58 -2.95 -5.01 -4.56
N PHE A 59 -3.57 -5.19 -5.73
CA PHE A 59 -4.96 -4.79 -5.95
C PHE A 59 -5.95 -5.91 -5.63
N GLN A 60 -5.47 -7.10 -5.24
CA GLN A 60 -6.34 -8.12 -4.68
C GLN A 60 -6.78 -7.78 -3.25
N LYS A 61 -7.99 -8.21 -2.90
CA LYS A 61 -8.57 -8.05 -1.56
C LYS A 61 -7.59 -8.46 -0.46
N TRP A 62 -7.62 -7.72 0.64
CA TRP A 62 -6.80 -7.88 1.85
C TRP A 62 -5.35 -7.39 1.74
N SER A 63 -4.74 -7.30 0.55
CA SER A 63 -3.31 -6.96 0.46
C SER A 63 -3.00 -5.57 1.02
N LEU A 64 -3.64 -4.52 0.49
CA LEU A 64 -3.45 -3.16 0.99
C LEU A 64 -3.99 -2.98 2.43
N GLU A 65 -5.06 -3.68 2.79
CA GLU A 65 -5.63 -3.64 4.14
C GLU A 65 -4.66 -4.22 5.20
N ILE A 66 -3.97 -5.33 4.87
CA ILE A 66 -2.91 -5.91 5.71
C ILE A 66 -1.75 -4.92 5.84
N LEU A 67 -1.27 -4.37 4.72
CA LEU A 67 -0.14 -3.43 4.75
C LEU A 67 -0.48 -2.17 5.56
N TYR A 68 -1.68 -1.62 5.37
CA TYR A 68 -2.16 -0.47 6.14
C TYR A 68 -2.30 -0.79 7.63
N THR A 69 -2.81 -1.97 7.98
CA THR A 69 -2.89 -2.41 9.39
C THR A 69 -1.51 -2.47 10.03
N LEU A 70 -0.52 -3.03 9.32
CA LEU A 70 0.86 -3.11 9.80
C LEU A 70 1.54 -1.73 9.89
N GLN A 71 1.18 -0.79 9.02
CA GLN A 71 1.65 0.60 9.11
C GLN A 71 1.19 1.27 10.42
N LEU A 72 -0.05 1.00 10.85
CA LEU A 72 -0.62 1.60 12.05
C LEU A 72 -0.17 0.90 13.34
N LYS A 73 0.09 -0.41 13.28
CA LYS A 73 0.39 -1.23 14.46
C LYS A 73 1.89 -1.55 14.63
N ASN A 74 2.73 -1.17 13.67
CA ASN A 74 4.17 -1.44 13.56
C ASN A 74 4.53 -2.94 13.46
N SER A 75 4.22 -3.75 14.47
CA SER A 75 4.47 -5.19 14.54
C SER A 75 3.35 -5.90 15.30
N ILE A 76 2.66 -6.84 14.66
CA ILE A 76 1.56 -7.61 15.30
C ILE A 76 1.50 -9.06 14.84
N GLY A 77 0.86 -9.89 15.67
CA GLY A 77 0.69 -11.32 15.41
C GLY A 77 -0.48 -11.67 14.49
N PHE A 78 -0.45 -12.90 13.97
CA PHE A 78 -1.46 -13.41 13.02
C PHE A 78 -2.90 -13.27 13.53
N SER A 79 -3.16 -13.66 14.78
CA SER A 79 -4.51 -13.65 15.35
C SER A 79 -5.10 -12.25 15.47
N GLU A 80 -4.24 -11.24 15.70
CA GLU A 80 -4.68 -9.85 15.77
C GLU A 80 -5.03 -9.31 14.39
N ILE A 81 -4.19 -9.55 13.37
CA ILE A 81 -4.49 -9.19 11.98
C ILE A 81 -5.80 -9.85 11.53
N LYS A 82 -5.97 -11.13 11.83
CA LYS A 82 -7.18 -11.90 11.52
C LYS A 82 -8.43 -11.27 12.13
N LYS A 83 -8.35 -10.87 13.40
CA LYS A 83 -9.46 -10.26 14.13
C LYS A 83 -9.80 -8.88 13.58
N ILE A 84 -8.80 -8.05 13.27
CA ILE A 84 -8.99 -6.70 12.72
C ILE A 84 -9.68 -6.75 11.35
N LEU A 85 -9.22 -7.66 10.48
CA LEU A 85 -9.69 -7.73 9.09
C LEU A 85 -10.88 -8.69 8.89
N CYS A 86 -11.31 -9.41 9.93
CA CYS A 86 -12.36 -10.43 9.84
C CYS A 86 -12.13 -11.47 8.71
N VAL A 87 -10.86 -11.73 8.38
CA VAL A 87 -10.45 -12.63 7.29
C VAL A 87 -10.30 -14.07 7.81
N ASN A 88 -10.58 -15.07 6.98
CA ASN A 88 -10.37 -16.46 7.37
C ASN A 88 -8.86 -16.82 7.44
N SER A 89 -8.51 -17.86 8.20
CA SER A 89 -7.10 -18.20 8.44
C SER A 89 -6.35 -18.62 7.17
N ARG A 90 -7.01 -19.30 6.23
CA ARG A 90 -6.40 -19.76 4.98
C ARG A 90 -6.01 -18.55 4.12
N THR A 91 -6.97 -17.69 3.82
CA THR A 91 -6.76 -16.48 3.02
C THR A 91 -5.71 -15.57 3.65
N LEU A 92 -5.73 -15.35 4.97
CA LEU A 92 -4.72 -14.52 5.63
C LEU A 92 -3.32 -15.13 5.52
N SER A 93 -3.20 -16.45 5.71
CA SER A 93 -1.90 -17.14 5.60
C SER A 93 -1.33 -17.01 4.19
N ASP A 94 -2.16 -17.18 3.17
CA ASP A 94 -1.74 -17.07 1.77
C ASP A 94 -1.31 -15.63 1.45
N LYS A 95 -2.08 -14.63 1.90
CA LYS A 95 -1.75 -13.22 1.71
C LYS A 95 -0.46 -12.81 2.42
N LEU A 96 -0.25 -13.20 3.67
CA LEU A 96 0.98 -12.92 4.40
C LEU A 96 2.20 -13.58 3.74
N LYS A 97 2.05 -14.83 3.26
CA LYS A 97 3.12 -15.51 2.50
C LYS A 97 3.46 -14.77 1.22
N MET A 98 2.47 -14.34 0.44
CA MET A 98 2.69 -13.55 -0.77
C MET A 98 3.37 -12.21 -0.46
N LEU A 99 2.83 -11.45 0.49
CA LEU A 99 3.41 -10.15 0.88
C LEU A 99 4.86 -10.29 1.37
N GLN A 100 5.17 -11.39 2.08
CA GLN A 100 6.53 -11.70 2.52
C GLN A 100 7.42 -12.06 1.32
N LYS A 101 6.96 -12.95 0.44
CA LYS A 101 7.69 -13.38 -0.78
C LYS A 101 8.08 -12.18 -1.65
N HIS A 102 7.19 -11.20 -1.78
CA HIS A 102 7.42 -10.00 -2.59
C HIS A 102 8.09 -8.85 -1.82
N GLY A 103 8.53 -9.11 -0.59
CA GLY A 103 9.35 -8.20 0.19
C GLY A 103 8.60 -6.99 0.76
N TYR A 104 7.28 -7.05 0.92
CA TYR A 104 6.51 -5.99 1.58
C TYR A 104 6.51 -6.11 3.10
N ILE A 105 6.62 -7.33 3.61
CA ILE A 105 6.60 -7.60 5.05
C ILE A 105 7.74 -8.52 5.47
N THR A 106 8.12 -8.42 6.72
CA THR A 106 9.00 -9.35 7.43
C THR A 106 8.17 -10.19 8.39
N ARG A 107 8.62 -11.43 8.64
CA ARG A 107 8.04 -12.33 9.63
C ARG A 107 9.13 -12.71 10.62
N THR A 108 8.93 -12.35 11.88
CA THR A 108 9.88 -12.63 12.96
C THR A 108 9.30 -13.70 13.88
N VAL A 109 10.10 -14.71 14.21
CA VAL A 109 9.76 -15.74 15.19
C VAL A 109 10.64 -15.55 16.40
N THR A 110 10.04 -15.19 17.53
CA THR A 110 10.74 -15.09 18.80
C THR A 110 10.51 -16.38 19.57
N VAL A 111 11.58 -17.17 19.70
CA VAL A 111 11.58 -18.45 20.43
C VAL A 111 11.69 -18.17 21.93
N GLY A 112 10.84 -18.84 22.71
CA GLY A 112 10.80 -18.72 24.16
C GLY A 112 9.39 -19.03 24.69
N PRO A 113 9.17 -19.00 26.01
CA PRO A 113 7.83 -19.01 26.57
C PRO A 113 7.32 -17.55 26.72
N PRO A 114 6.33 -17.09 25.92
CA PRO A 114 5.61 -17.80 24.86
C PRO A 114 6.28 -17.65 23.47
N LEU A 115 6.05 -18.65 22.59
CA LEU A 115 6.47 -18.59 21.19
C LEU A 115 5.65 -17.50 20.49
N ARG A 116 6.32 -16.49 19.93
CA ARG A 116 5.64 -15.37 19.25
C ARG A 116 6.02 -15.33 17.79
N VAL A 117 5.02 -15.05 16.96
CA VAL A 117 5.17 -14.78 15.53
C VAL A 117 4.58 -13.43 15.25
N GLU A 118 5.40 -12.53 14.71
CA GLU A 118 4.99 -11.16 14.41
C GLU A 118 5.33 -10.80 12.96
N TYR A 119 4.54 -9.88 12.41
CA TYR A 119 4.70 -9.35 11.07
C TYR A 119 4.88 -7.84 11.13
N ALA A 120 5.82 -7.32 10.33
CA ALA A 120 6.10 -5.89 10.25
C ALA A 120 6.43 -5.48 8.81
N LEU A 121 6.15 -4.22 8.44
CA LEU A 121 6.48 -3.72 7.10
C LEU A 121 7.99 -3.60 6.87
N THR A 122 8.43 -3.96 5.67
CA THR A 122 9.74 -3.54 5.14
C THR A 122 9.70 -2.08 4.70
N SER A 123 10.84 -1.51 4.31
CA SER A 123 10.88 -0.19 3.67
C SER A 123 10.02 -0.13 2.40
N LYS A 124 10.04 -1.19 1.58
CA LYS A 124 9.16 -1.33 0.40
C LYS A 124 7.69 -1.32 0.81
N GLY A 125 7.33 -2.08 1.84
CA GLY A 125 5.97 -2.10 2.41
C GLY A 125 5.50 -0.72 2.85
N LYS A 126 6.32 -0.01 3.65
CA LYS A 126 6.02 1.35 4.12
C LYS A 126 5.80 2.32 2.97
N ASN A 127 6.73 2.37 2.01
CA ASN A 127 6.61 3.26 0.85
C ASN A 127 5.36 2.95 0.02
N THR A 128 5.04 1.67 -0.16
CA THR A 128 3.83 1.25 -0.89
C THR A 128 2.56 1.73 -0.20
N VAL A 129 2.48 1.62 1.13
CA VAL A 129 1.34 2.15 1.88
C VAL A 129 1.26 3.67 1.68
N LEU A 130 2.36 4.40 1.85
CA LEU A 130 2.38 5.86 1.69
C LEU A 130 1.93 6.30 0.28
N LEU A 131 2.33 5.58 -0.77
CA LEU A 131 1.88 5.83 -2.14
C LEU A 131 0.41 5.47 -2.37
N ALA A 132 -0.11 4.47 -1.64
CA ALA A 132 -1.51 4.09 -1.70
C ALA A 132 -2.43 5.04 -0.93
N LEU A 133 -1.94 5.75 0.10
CA LEU A 133 -2.78 6.63 0.93
C LEU A 133 -3.52 7.70 0.09
N PRO A 134 -2.85 8.50 -0.78
CA PRO A 134 -3.56 9.46 -1.62
C PRO A 134 -4.67 8.82 -2.45
N LEU A 135 -4.41 7.67 -3.06
CA LEU A 135 -5.40 6.94 -3.86
C LEU A 135 -6.61 6.52 -3.00
N LEU A 136 -6.36 5.91 -1.84
CA LEU A 136 -7.41 5.44 -0.94
C LEU A 136 -8.27 6.61 -0.41
N TYR A 137 -7.63 7.70 0.02
CA TYR A 137 -8.35 8.86 0.58
C TYR A 137 -9.04 9.71 -0.50
N TYR A 138 -8.40 9.90 -1.66
CA TYR A 138 -9.00 10.61 -2.79
C TYR A 138 -10.22 9.87 -3.32
N SER A 139 -10.14 8.54 -3.46
CA SER A 139 -11.29 7.73 -3.93
C SER A 139 -12.43 7.63 -2.92
N SER A 140 -12.16 7.83 -1.63
CA SER A 140 -13.16 7.77 -0.55
C SER A 140 -13.88 9.10 -0.31
N ALA A 141 -13.40 10.19 -0.90
CA ALA A 141 -14.04 11.50 -0.81
C ALA A 141 -15.22 11.58 -1.78
N THR A 142 -16.37 11.07 -1.35
CA THR A 142 -17.70 11.34 -1.92
C THR A 142 -18.59 11.96 -0.86
#